data_AF-A0A7X2IJV2-F1
#
_entry.id   AF-A0A7X2IJV2-F1
#
_cell.length_a   1.000
_cell.length_b   1.000
_cell.length_c   1.000
_cell.angle_alpha   90.00
_cell.angle_beta   90.00
_cell.angle_gamma   90.00
#
_symmetry.space_group_name_H-M   'P 1'
#
loop_
_entity.id
_entity.type
_entity.pdbx_description
1 polymer ?
#
loop_
_entity_poly.entity_id
_entity_poly.type
_entity_poly.pdbx_seq_one_letter_code
_entity_poly.pdbx_strand_id
1 'polypeptide(L)'
;MFDGGASYDIDTLLAPGSGLTIKSASAINDLGQIGGEGCDTAGNCYAVLLSPVPEPTTWGMWLAGVGVIGCLARRRHAAGLSG
;
A
#
# COMPACT_ATOMS: atom_id res chain seq x y z
N MET A 1 12.72 24.83 -3.71
CA MET A 1 11.52 24.94 -2.86
C MET A 1 10.46 24.05 -3.50
N PHE A 2 9.78 23.19 -2.73
CA PHE A 2 8.81 22.26 -3.31
C PHE A 2 7.61 23.04 -3.87
N ASP A 3 7.32 22.86 -5.16
CA ASP A 3 6.33 23.62 -5.92
C ASP A 3 5.02 22.82 -5.98
N GLY A 4 4.11 23.06 -5.02
CA GLY A 4 2.71 22.64 -5.11
C GLY A 4 2.40 21.15 -4.87
N GLY A 5 3.36 20.31 -4.53
CA GLY A 5 3.13 18.92 -4.12
C GLY A 5 2.69 18.79 -2.65
N ALA A 6 1.81 17.82 -2.35
CA ALA A 6 1.50 17.47 -0.96
C ALA A 6 2.71 16.78 -0.31
N SER A 7 3.21 17.34 0.79
CA SER A 7 4.20 16.69 1.65
C SER A 7 3.49 15.87 2.71
N TYR A 8 3.85 14.60 2.86
CA TYR A 8 3.36 13.73 3.94
C TYR A 8 4.45 13.56 4.98
N ASP A 9 4.04 13.55 6.24
CA ASP A 9 4.89 13.14 7.35
C ASP A 9 5.01 11.61 7.32
N ILE A 10 6.22 11.09 7.15
CA ILE A 10 6.49 9.65 7.04
C ILE A 10 6.10 8.92 8.33
N ASP A 11 6.23 9.56 9.49
CA ASP A 11 5.86 8.94 10.77
C ASP A 11 4.37 8.62 10.85
N THR A 12 3.53 9.40 10.14
CA THR A 12 2.07 9.15 10.06
C THR A 12 1.69 7.96 9.20
N LEU A 13 2.62 7.44 8.39
CA LEU A 13 2.41 6.31 7.47
C LEU A 13 2.92 4.99 8.03
N LEU A 14 3.59 5.01 9.18
CA LEU A 14 4.08 3.80 9.82
C LEU A 14 2.91 2.96 10.36
N ALA A 15 3.12 1.65 10.41
CA ALA A 15 2.16 0.75 11.06
C ALA A 15 1.95 1.17 12.53
N PRO A 16 0.70 1.17 13.04
CA PRO A 16 0.43 1.46 14.44
C PRO A 16 1.26 0.56 15.35
N GLY A 17 1.95 1.16 16.32
CA GLY A 17 2.80 0.41 17.26
C GLY A 17 4.17 0.01 16.73
N SER A 18 4.63 0.57 15.60
CA SER A 18 6.00 0.37 15.10
C SER A 18 7.07 0.70 16.15
N GLY A 19 6.80 1.67 17.02
CA GLY A 19 7.74 2.17 18.03
C GLY A 19 8.92 2.95 17.44
N LEU A 20 8.88 3.23 16.13
CA LEU A 20 9.94 3.92 15.39
C LEU A 20 9.56 5.37 15.13
N THR A 21 10.55 6.25 15.18
CA THR A 21 10.50 7.62 14.65
C THR A 21 11.56 7.76 13.57
N ILE A 22 11.15 8.14 12.37
CA ILE A 22 12.05 8.31 11.22
C ILE A 22 12.82 9.62 11.37
N LYS A 23 14.15 9.54 11.33
CA LYS A 23 15.04 10.71 11.43
C LYS A 23 15.46 11.24 10.07
N SER A 24 15.63 10.34 9.11
CA SER A 24 16.01 10.70 7.76
C SER A 24 15.50 9.68 6.74
N ALA A 25 15.21 10.19 5.55
CA ALA A 25 14.99 9.40 4.33
C ALA A 25 16.04 9.86 3.32
N SER A 26 16.93 8.97 2.93
CA SER A 26 18.13 9.30 2.15
C SER A 26 18.15 8.68 0.75
N ALA A 27 17.34 7.66 0.50
CA ALA A 27 17.26 6.98 -0.79
C ALA A 27 15.85 6.47 -1.09
N ILE A 28 15.51 6.37 -2.37
CA ILE A 28 14.31 5.70 -2.89
C ILE A 28 14.69 4.86 -4.12
N ASN A 29 14.06 3.69 -4.30
CA ASN A 29 14.25 2.83 -5.47
C ASN A 29 12.98 2.74 -6.35
N ASP A 30 13.08 2.07 -7.50
CA ASP A 30 11.98 1.91 -8.46
C ASP A 30 10.79 1.10 -7.92
N LEU A 31 10.97 0.37 -6.81
CA LEU A 31 9.89 -0.31 -6.10
C LEU A 31 9.16 0.62 -5.11
N GLY A 32 9.54 1.88 -5.03
CA GLY A 32 8.97 2.86 -4.11
C GLY A 32 9.41 2.67 -2.65
N GLN A 33 10.43 1.85 -2.40
CA GLN A 33 10.96 1.65 -1.05
C GLN A 33 11.88 2.79 -0.67
N ILE A 34 11.82 3.22 0.59
CA ILE A 34 12.61 4.34 1.10
C ILE A 34 13.65 3.81 2.09
N GLY A 35 14.91 4.09 1.84
CA GLY A 35 16.02 3.83 2.77
C GLY A 35 16.29 5.03 3.66
N GLY A 36 16.58 4.79 4.94
CA GLY A 36 16.79 5.86 5.91
C GLY A 36 17.25 5.41 7.28
N GLU A 37 17.12 6.31 8.26
CA GLU A 37 17.40 6.05 9.67
C GLU A 37 16.11 6.19 10.49
N GLY A 38 15.84 5.22 11.35
CA GLY A 38 14.74 5.25 12.32
C GLY A 38 15.25 4.91 13.71
N CYS A 39 14.72 5.59 14.72
CA CYS A 39 15.08 5.34 16.12
C CYS A 39 13.89 4.80 16.91
N ASP A 40 14.15 3.87 17.81
CA ASP A 40 13.15 3.38 18.76
C ASP A 40 12.86 4.38 19.90
N THR A 41 11.90 4.06 20.75
CA THR A 41 11.53 4.89 21.91
C THR A 41 12.63 4.99 22.98
N ALA A 42 13.61 4.09 22.97
CA ALA A 42 14.77 4.14 23.87
C ALA A 42 15.92 5.00 23.28
N GLY A 43 15.77 5.47 22.03
CA GLY A 43 16.76 6.29 21.33
C GLY A 43 17.80 5.48 20.56
N ASN A 44 17.65 4.16 20.42
CA ASN A 44 18.53 3.36 19.59
C ASN A 44 18.14 3.53 18.11
N CYS A 45 19.10 3.88 17.26
CA CYS A 45 18.87 4.16 15.85
C CYS A 45 19.41 3.07 14.94
N TYR A 46 18.67 2.77 13.88
CA TYR A 46 18.95 1.70 12.94
C TYR A 46 18.73 2.17 11.51
N ALA A 47 19.44 1.53 10.57
CA ALA A 47 19.08 1.61 9.16
C ALA A 47 17.72 0.94 8.95
N VAL A 48 16.81 1.64 8.29
CA VAL A 48 15.45 1.16 8.00
C VAL A 48 15.20 1.14 6.50
N LEU A 49 14.36 0.19 6.08
CA LEU A 49 13.80 0.11 4.74
C LEU A 49 12.27 0.17 4.87
N LEU A 50 11.68 1.29 4.48
CA LEU A 50 10.24 1.50 4.50
C LEU A 50 9.65 0.97 3.19
N SER A 51 8.80 -0.03 3.27
CA SER A 51 8.14 -0.63 2.12
C SER A 51 6.67 -0.18 2.01
N PRO A 52 6.22 0.28 0.84
CA PRO A 52 4.80 0.52 0.60
C PRO A 52 3.98 -0.74 0.85
N VAL A 53 2.86 -0.60 1.57
CA VAL A 53 1.92 -1.70 1.78
C VAL A 53 0.82 -1.59 0.72
N PRO A 54 0.50 -2.66 -0.03
CA PRO A 54 -0.62 -2.64 -0.96
C PRO A 54 -1.92 -2.29 -0.24
N GLU A 55 -2.69 -1.35 -0.78
CA GLU A 55 -3.99 -1.01 -0.19
C GLU A 55 -4.92 -2.23 -0.20
N PRO A 56 -5.59 -2.59 0.92
CA PRO A 56 -6.49 -3.74 1.00
C PRO A 56 -7.60 -3.73 -0.06
N THR A 57 -8.02 -2.54 -0.49
CA THR A 57 -9.03 -2.31 -1.54
C THR A 57 -8.60 -2.82 -2.90
N THR A 58 -7.31 -2.95 -3.19
CA THR A 58 -6.80 -3.48 -4.46
C THR A 58 -7.34 -4.89 -4.72
N TRP A 59 -7.26 -5.76 -3.70
CA TRP A 59 -7.80 -7.11 -3.77
C TRP A 59 -9.32 -7.12 -3.79
N GLY A 60 -9.95 -6.25 -2.99
CA GLY A 60 -11.41 -6.11 -2.95
C GLY A 60 -11.98 -5.75 -4.32
N MET A 61 -11.37 -4.79 -5.02
CA MET A 61 -11.77 -4.37 -6.36
C MET A 61 -11.50 -5.46 -7.40
N TRP A 62 -10.38 -6.17 -7.29
CA TRP A 62 -10.08 -7.30 -8.17
C TRP A 62 -11.13 -8.41 -8.04
N LEU A 63 -11.44 -8.82 -6.81
CA LEU A 63 -12.44 -9.85 -6.53
C LEU A 63 -13.84 -9.39 -6.94
N ALA A 64 -14.20 -8.14 -6.68
CA ALA A 64 -15.46 -7.57 -7.13
C ALA A 64 -15.58 -7.61 -8.67
N GLY A 65 -14.53 -7.17 -9.37
CA GLY A 65 -14.48 -7.19 -10.84
C GLY A 65 -14.62 -8.61 -11.40
N VAL A 66 -13.85 -9.57 -10.89
CA VAL A 66 -13.94 -10.99 -11.27
C VAL A 66 -15.32 -11.57 -10.96
N GLY A 67 -15.87 -11.25 -9.79
CA GLY A 67 -17.20 -11.71 -9.35
C GLY A 67 -18.31 -11.24 -10.28
N VAL A 68 -18.28 -9.97 -10.71
CA VAL A 68 -19.24 -9.41 -11.68
C VAL A 68 -19.15 -10.13 -13.02
N ILE A 69 -17.93 -10.30 -13.55
CA ILE A 69 -17.71 -10.99 -14.84
C ILE A 69 -18.23 -12.43 -14.77
N GLY A 70 -17.89 -13.18 -13.71
CA GLY A 70 -18.36 -14.55 -13.52
C GLY A 70 -19.89 -14.65 -13.40
N CYS A 71 -20.52 -13.71 -12.68
CA CYS A 71 -21.98 -13.65 -12.57
C CYS A 71 -22.66 -13.40 -13.91
N LEU A 72 -22.13 -12.46 -14.72
CA LEU A 72 -22.66 -12.17 -16.06
C LEU A 72 -22.51 -13.35 -17.01
N ALA A 73 -21.36 -14.05 -17.00
CA ALA A 73 -21.15 -15.25 -17.79
C ALA A 73 -22.17 -16.36 -17.42
N ARG A 74 -22.38 -16.61 -16.12
CA ARG A 74 -23.34 -17.61 -15.64
C ARG A 74 -24.77 -17.34 -16.10
N ARG A 75 -25.20 -16.07 -16.09
CA ARG A 75 -26.53 -15.67 -16.56
C ARG A 75 -26.72 -15.95 -18.05
N ARG A 76 -25.69 -15.73 -18.87
CA ARG A 76 -25.72 -16.00 -20.32
C ARG A 76 -25.81 -17.49 -20.60
N HIS A 77 -25.07 -18.32 -19.87
CA HIS A 77 -25.16 -19.78 -20.00
C HIS A 77 -26.53 -20.34 -19.56
N ALA A 78 -27.11 -19.83 -18.46
CA ALA A 78 -28.42 -20.28 -18.00
C ALA A 78 -29.55 -19.90 -18.98
N ALA A 79 -29.47 -18.74 -19.61
CA ALA A 79 -30.44 -18.32 -20.64
C ALA A 79 -30.34 -19.15 -21.93
N GLY A 80 -29.16 -19.69 -22.26
CA GLY A 80 -28.93 -20.54 -23.45
C GLY A 80 -29.33 -22.01 -23.28
N LEU A 81 -29.62 -22.47 -22.05
CA LEU A 81 -30.05 -23.85 -21.76
C LEU A 81 -31.58 -24.00 -21.71
N SER A 82 -32.33 -22.90 -21.94
CA SER A 82 -33.80 -22.85 -21.82
C SER A 82 -34.51 -22.69 -23.17
N GLY A 83 -33.82 -22.89 -24.30
CA GLY A 83 -34.38 -22.86 -25.66
C GLY A 83 -33.95 -24.08 -26.45
#